data_AF-A0A3N2M853-F1
#
_entry.id   AF-A0A3N2M853-F1
#
_cell.length_a   1.000
_cell.length_b   1.000
_cell.length_c   1.000
_cell.angle_alpha   90.00
_cell.angle_beta   90.00
_cell.angle_gamma   90.00
#
_symmetry.space_group_name_H-M   'P 1'
#
loop_
_entity.id
_entity.type
_entity.pdbx_description
1 polymer ?
#
loop_
_entity_poly.entity_id
_entity_poly.type
_entity_poly.pdbx_seq_one_letter_code
_entity_poly.pdbx_strand_id
1 'polypeptide(L)'
;MKKLLSLLGVLIIIGCLQANAEKSGVYMDFYKYGHEGKNTTVHRSPMRIPIDVYYDDELRQIEISGSTDIDVQIYLCDENGNIIAYSSITNTTLDIPEGYNGRLSISIECDNWVAIGCITI
;
A
#
# COMPACT_ATOMS: atom_id res chain seq x y z
N MET A 1 -40.01 21.66 31.54
CA MET A 1 -38.69 21.06 31.24
C MET A 1 -38.78 20.17 29.99
N LYS A 2 -38.97 20.74 28.79
CA LYS A 2 -39.05 19.98 27.52
C LYS A 2 -37.94 20.34 26.51
N LYS A 3 -37.20 21.42 26.76
CA LYS A 3 -36.12 21.92 25.89
C LYS A 3 -34.79 21.18 26.06
N LEU A 4 -34.65 20.41 27.14
CA LEU A 4 -33.43 19.67 27.47
C LEU A 4 -33.29 18.37 26.66
N LEU A 5 -34.41 17.74 26.27
CA LEU A 5 -34.40 16.57 25.37
C LEU A 5 -33.98 16.94 23.93
N SER A 6 -34.32 18.14 23.47
CA SER A 6 -33.98 18.59 22.10
C SER A 6 -32.48 18.82 21.92
N LEU A 7 -31.76 19.16 22.98
CA LEU A 7 -30.31 19.41 22.92
C LEU A 7 -29.51 18.10 22.90
N LEU A 8 -30.03 17.06 23.57
CA LEU A 8 -29.40 15.73 23.58
C LEU A 8 -29.52 15.03 22.22
N GLY A 9 -30.63 15.25 21.50
CA GLY A 9 -30.83 14.68 20.15
C GLY A 9 -29.86 15.21 19.09
N VAL A 10 -29.39 16.46 19.22
CA VAL A 10 -28.44 17.06 18.27
C VAL A 10 -27.03 16.50 18.43
N LEU A 11 -26.62 16.13 19.66
CA LEU A 11 -25.30 15.56 19.92
C LEU A 11 -25.12 14.16 19.29
N ILE A 12 -26.20 13.39 19.18
CA ILE A 12 -26.17 12.01 18.65
C ILE A 12 -25.90 12.02 17.14
N ILE A 13 -26.31 13.07 16.41
CA ILE A 13 -26.14 13.15 14.94
C ILE A 13 -24.68 13.42 14.54
N ILE A 14 -23.92 14.12 15.38
CA ILE A 14 -22.51 14.47 15.10
C ILE A 14 -21.57 13.27 15.36
N GLY A 15 -21.95 12.36 16.27
CA GLY A 15 -21.14 11.17 16.60
C GLY A 15 -21.23 10.01 15.60
N CYS A 16 -22.10 10.10 14.60
CA CYS A 16 -22.31 9.04 13.60
C CYS A 16 -21.49 9.22 12.30
N LEU A 17 -20.70 10.29 12.19
CA LEU A 17 -19.72 10.43 11.12
C LEU A 17 -18.53 9.52 11.44
N GLN A 18 -18.71 8.23 11.22
CA GLN A 18 -17.59 7.29 11.18
C GLN A 18 -16.79 7.63 9.92
N ALA A 19 -15.71 8.40 10.09
CA ALA A 19 -14.66 8.51 9.08
C ALA A 19 -14.01 7.13 8.97
N ASN A 20 -14.46 6.34 8.00
CA ASN A 20 -13.72 5.16 7.60
C ASN A 20 -12.60 5.69 6.70
N ALA A 21 -11.38 5.77 7.23
CA ALA A 21 -10.20 6.01 6.40
C ALA A 21 -10.14 4.86 5.40
N GLU A 22 -10.53 5.11 4.15
CA GLU A 22 -10.64 4.10 3.10
C GLU A 22 -9.24 3.78 2.57
N LYS A 23 -8.50 2.96 3.32
CA LYS A 23 -7.26 2.35 2.84
C LYS A 23 -7.61 1.17 1.94
N SER A 24 -7.25 1.28 0.67
CA SER A 24 -7.44 0.21 -0.31
C SER A 24 -6.17 -0.63 -0.43
N GLY A 25 -6.29 -1.94 -0.32
CA GLY A 25 -5.16 -2.85 -0.54
C GLY A 25 -4.73 -2.81 -2.01
N VAL A 26 -3.43 -2.64 -2.25
CA VAL A 26 -2.85 -2.66 -3.59
C VAL A 26 -2.48 -4.09 -3.94
N TYR A 27 -2.99 -4.57 -5.08
CA TYR A 27 -2.57 -5.85 -5.61
C TYR A 27 -1.13 -5.77 -6.15
N MET A 28 -0.29 -6.70 -5.71
CA MET A 28 1.12 -6.77 -6.08
C MET A 28 1.38 -8.08 -6.84
N ASP A 29 1.84 -7.95 -8.08
CA ASP A 29 2.42 -9.06 -8.84
C ASP A 29 3.83 -9.35 -8.34
N PHE A 30 4.17 -10.62 -8.19
CA PHE A 30 5.39 -11.03 -7.52
C PHE A 30 6.24 -11.96 -8.39
N TYR A 31 7.52 -11.62 -8.52
CA TYR A 31 8.48 -12.31 -9.37
C TYR A 31 9.74 -12.65 -8.57
N LYS A 32 10.15 -13.93 -8.55
CA LYS A 32 11.42 -14.36 -7.94
C LYS A 32 12.52 -14.45 -8.96
N TYR A 33 13.67 -13.89 -8.64
CA TYR A 33 14.90 -14.12 -9.38
C TYR A 33 15.51 -15.45 -8.90
N GLY A 34 15.64 -16.41 -9.82
CA GLY A 34 16.30 -17.68 -9.55
C GLY A 34 15.41 -18.81 -9.02
N HIS A 35 14.87 -19.62 -9.94
CA HIS A 35 14.98 -21.08 -9.87
C HIS A 35 14.83 -21.68 -11.28
N GLU A 36 15.71 -21.30 -12.20
CA GLU A 36 15.89 -22.08 -13.42
C GLU A 36 16.58 -23.39 -13.05
N GLY A 37 15.78 -24.43 -12.82
CA GLY A 37 16.23 -25.81 -12.85
C GLY A 37 16.76 -26.39 -11.54
N LYS A 38 15.86 -26.77 -10.62
CA LYS A 38 16.00 -28.05 -9.89
C LYS A 38 14.62 -28.69 -9.79
N ASN A 39 14.46 -29.78 -10.51
CA ASN A 39 13.30 -30.67 -10.41
C ASN A 39 13.36 -31.34 -9.02
N THR A 40 12.81 -30.69 -7.99
CA THR A 40 12.56 -31.33 -6.72
C THR A 40 11.10 -31.75 -6.73
N THR A 41 10.84 -33.06 -6.68
CA THR A 41 9.56 -33.77 -6.71
C THR A 41 8.51 -33.30 -5.67
N VAL A 42 8.81 -32.25 -4.90
CA VAL A 42 7.96 -31.68 -3.86
C VAL A 42 7.36 -30.38 -4.37
N HIS A 43 6.06 -30.39 -4.65
CA HIS A 43 5.29 -29.17 -4.86
C HIS A 43 5.17 -28.40 -3.55
N ARG A 44 5.96 -27.35 -3.38
CA ARG A 44 5.77 -26.39 -2.29
C ARG A 44 4.88 -25.26 -2.79
N SER A 45 3.92 -24.84 -1.97
CA SER A 45 3.18 -23.60 -2.22
C SER A 45 4.17 -22.43 -2.33
N PRO A 46 3.94 -21.47 -3.24
CA PRO A 46 4.75 -20.26 -3.32
C PRO A 46 4.84 -19.60 -1.95
N MET A 47 6.06 -19.27 -1.51
CA MET A 47 6.28 -18.56 -0.26
C MET A 47 5.66 -17.16 -0.39
N ARG A 48 4.63 -16.86 0.41
CA ARG A 48 4.05 -15.52 0.52
C ARG A 48 5.11 -14.60 1.14
N ILE A 49 5.46 -13.53 0.44
CA ILE A 49 6.32 -12.49 0.99
C ILE A 49 5.45 -11.64 1.92
N PRO A 50 5.87 -11.39 3.17
CA PRO A 50 5.08 -10.65 4.15
C PRO A 50 5.25 -9.14 3.94
N ILE A 51 4.82 -8.65 2.77
CA ILE A 51 4.73 -7.22 2.47
C ILE A 51 3.32 -6.94 2.01
N ASP A 52 2.66 -6.01 2.71
CA ASP A 52 1.35 -5.52 2.40
C ASP A 52 1.48 -4.05 1.98
N VAL A 53 0.73 -3.66 0.94
CA VAL A 53 0.77 -2.31 0.38
C VAL A 53 -0.65 -1.77 0.36
N TYR A 54 -0.84 -0.56 0.88
CA TYR A 54 -2.14 0.09 0.96
C TYR A 54 -2.05 1.49 0.36
N TYR A 55 -3.10 1.90 -0.33
CA TYR A 55 -3.30 3.26 -0.78
C TYR A 55 -4.36 3.93 0.09
N ASP A 56 -4.00 5.07 0.68
CA ASP A 56 -4.88 5.96 1.44
C ASP A 56 -5.27 7.13 0.54
N ASP A 57 -6.53 7.16 0.10
CA ASP A 57 -7.05 8.19 -0.80
C ASP A 57 -7.15 9.56 -0.11
N GLU A 58 -7.54 9.58 1.17
CA GLU A 58 -7.71 10.81 1.95
C GLU A 58 -6.37 11.54 2.15
N LEU A 59 -5.33 10.78 2.48
CA LEU A 59 -3.98 11.31 2.71
C LEU A 59 -3.14 11.36 1.42
N ARG A 60 -3.62 10.75 0.33
CA ARG A 60 -2.87 10.54 -0.92
C ARG A 60 -1.51 9.88 -0.67
N GLN A 61 -1.52 8.81 0.13
CA GLN A 61 -0.33 8.15 0.62
C GLN A 61 -0.34 6.66 0.28
N ILE A 62 0.84 6.12 0.01
CA ILE A 62 1.04 4.68 -0.15
C ILE A 62 1.79 4.19 1.09
N GLU A 63 1.14 3.34 1.87
CA GLU A 63 1.72 2.68 3.03
C GLU A 63 2.26 1.31 2.63
N ILE A 64 3.52 1.06 2.95
CA ILE A 64 4.17 -0.23 2.75
C ILE A 64 4.53 -0.79 4.12
N SER A 65 3.91 -1.91 4.50
CA SER A 65 4.19 -2.60 5.76
C SER A 65 4.79 -3.97 5.51
N GLY A 66 5.78 -4.37 6.31
CA GLY A 66 6.41 -5.68 6.17
C GLY A 66 7.45 -5.96 7.23
N SER A 67 8.19 -7.05 7.07
CA SER A 67 9.28 -7.37 7.99
C SER A 67 10.39 -6.31 7.93
N THR A 68 10.92 -5.89 9.09
CA THR A 68 12.06 -4.96 9.21
C THR A 68 13.38 -5.57 8.79
N ASP A 69 13.45 -6.90 8.75
CA ASP A 69 14.69 -7.65 8.52
C ASP A 69 14.93 -7.98 7.05
N ILE A 70 14.30 -7.22 6.13
CA ILE A 70 14.43 -7.39 4.68
C ILE A 70 15.02 -6.12 4.10
N ASP A 71 16.17 -6.25 3.44
CA ASP A 71 16.76 -5.18 2.66
C ASP A 71 15.94 -4.99 1.37
N VAL A 72 15.25 -3.85 1.26
CA VAL A 72 14.39 -3.54 0.12
C VAL A 72 14.73 -2.19 -0.50
N GLN A 73 14.37 -2.04 -1.76
CA GLN A 73 14.35 -0.78 -2.47
C GLN A 73 12.94 -0.56 -3.00
N ILE A 74 12.28 0.50 -2.55
CA ILE A 74 10.91 0.83 -2.91
C ILE A 74 10.93 2.04 -3.82
N TYR A 75 10.34 1.91 -5.00
CA TYR A 75 10.20 2.96 -6.00
C TYR A 75 8.73 3.20 -6.30
N LEU A 76 8.34 4.47 -6.29
CA LEU A 76 7.07 4.92 -6.84
C LEU A 76 7.36 5.67 -8.14
N CYS A 77 6.78 5.20 -9.23
CA CYS A 77 7.03 5.76 -10.55
C CYS A 77 5.74 6.25 -11.23
N ASP A 78 5.88 7.31 -12.02
CA ASP A 78 4.82 7.81 -12.90
C ASP A 78 4.64 6.94 -14.16
N GLU A 79 3.65 7.28 -14.98
CA GLU A 79 3.35 6.60 -16.26
C GLU A 79 4.53 6.59 -17.26
N ASN A 80 5.47 7.52 -17.14
CA ASN A 80 6.65 7.60 -17.99
C ASN A 80 7.83 6.80 -17.43
N GLY A 81 7.68 6.19 -16.24
CA GLY A 81 8.73 5.47 -15.53
C GLY A 81 9.67 6.38 -14.73
N ASN A 82 9.35 7.67 -14.53
CA ASN A 82 10.14 8.54 -13.67
C ASN A 82 9.85 8.24 -12.20
N ILE A 83 10.90 8.17 -11.39
CA ILE A 83 10.78 7.98 -9.94
C ILE A 83 10.27 9.28 -9.31
N ILE A 84 9.11 9.21 -8.67
CA ILE A 84 8.51 10.34 -7.94
C ILE A 84 8.75 10.25 -6.43
N ALA A 85 8.90 9.04 -5.89
CA ALA A 85 9.24 8.81 -4.49
C ALA A 85 10.04 7.52 -4.34
N TYR A 86 10.82 7.43 -3.26
CA TYR A 86 11.73 6.34 -3.00
C TYR A 86 11.92 6.12 -1.50
N SER A 87 12.12 4.85 -1.11
CA SER A 87 12.56 4.47 0.23
C SER A 87 13.45 3.22 0.16
N SER A 88 14.46 3.16 1.02
CA SER A 88 15.34 2.00 1.19
C SER A 88 14.97 1.11 2.38
N ILE A 89 13.81 1.34 3.00
CA ILE A 89 13.36 0.62 4.19
C ILE A 89 11.88 0.21 4.06
N THR A 90 11.52 -0.93 4.63
CA THR A 90 10.12 -1.34 4.82
C THR A 90 9.45 -0.49 5.91
N ASN A 91 8.13 -0.68 6.11
CA ASN A 91 7.34 0.06 7.11
C ASN A 91 7.44 1.57 6.92
N THR A 92 7.20 1.99 5.69
CA THR A 92 7.35 3.37 5.24
C THR A 92 6.09 3.84 4.52
N THR A 93 5.96 5.16 4.39
CA THR A 93 4.87 5.79 3.67
C THR A 93 5.46 6.69 2.60
N LEU A 94 4.92 6.61 1.39
CA LEU A 94 5.31 7.46 0.26
C LEU A 94 4.15 8.41 -0.06
N ASP A 95 4.45 9.70 -0.08
CA ASP A 95 3.49 10.74 -0.45
C ASP A 95 3.35 10.83 -1.98
N ILE A 96 2.11 10.94 -2.46
CA ILE A 96 1.83 11.21 -3.86
C ILE A 96 1.76 12.74 -4.05
N PRO A 97 2.48 13.33 -5.01
CA PRO A 97 2.45 14.77 -5.26
C PRO A 97 1.02 15.31 -5.43
N GLU A 98 0.75 16.47 -4.85
CA GLU A 98 -0.53 17.15 -5.00
C GLU A 98 -0.83 17.43 -6.48
N GLY A 99 -2.05 17.12 -6.90
CA GLY A 99 -2.49 17.32 -8.29
C GLY A 99 -2.04 16.25 -9.28
N TYR A 100 -1.25 15.25 -8.86
CA TYR A 100 -1.02 14.06 -9.69
C TYR A 100 -2.34 13.30 -9.89
N ASN A 101 -2.68 13.03 -11.14
CA ASN A 101 -3.81 12.19 -11.53
C ASN A 101 -3.33 11.28 -12.65
N GLY A 102 -3.64 9.99 -12.56
CA GLY A 102 -3.11 8.99 -13.48
C GLY A 102 -2.61 7.72 -12.80
N ARG A 103 -1.96 6.87 -13.57
CA ARG A 103 -1.48 5.57 -13.12
C ARG A 103 -0.08 5.68 -12.50
N LEU A 104 0.03 5.18 -11.28
CA LEU A 104 1.31 5.00 -10.60
C LEU A 104 1.67 3.52 -10.55
N SER A 105 2.96 3.24 -10.69
CA SER A 105 3.52 1.91 -10.47
C SER A 105 4.40 1.91 -9.23
N ILE A 106 4.23 0.90 -8.39
CA ILE A 106 5.03 0.67 -7.19
C ILE A 106 5.94 -0.53 -7.49
N SER A 107 7.25 -0.37 -7.38
CA SER A 107 8.21 -1.47 -7.46
C SER A 107 8.87 -1.66 -6.09
N ILE A 108 8.84 -2.86 -5.56
CA ILE A 108 9.57 -3.25 -4.35
C ILE A 108 10.58 -4.32 -4.75
N GLU A 109 11.85 -3.97 -4.66
CA GLU A 109 12.96 -4.78 -5.12
C GLU A 109 13.80 -5.26 -3.94
N CYS A 110 14.20 -6.52 -4.00
CA CYS A 110 15.09 -7.19 -3.07
C CYS A 110 16.06 -8.05 -3.89
N ASP A 111 17.16 -8.51 -3.29
CA ASP A 111 18.21 -9.29 -3.97
C ASP A 111 17.70 -10.48 -4.80
N ASN A 112 16.60 -11.12 -4.39
CA ASN A 112 16.11 -12.37 -4.98
C ASN A 112 14.65 -12.30 -5.47
N TRP A 113 14.02 -11.13 -5.43
CA TRP A 113 12.66 -10.95 -5.96
C TRP A 113 12.31 -9.48 -6.23
N VAL A 114 11.28 -9.28 -7.04
CA VAL A 114 10.63 -7.99 -7.26
C VAL A 114 9.11 -8.15 -7.13
N ALA A 115 8.46 -7.18 -6.49
CA ALA A 115 7.01 -7.06 -6.44
C ALA A 115 6.59 -5.76 -7.13
N ILE A 116 5.60 -5.84 -8.01
CA ILE A 116 5.14 -4.71 -8.82
C ILE A 116 3.64 -4.54 -8.61
N GLY A 117 3.24 -3.35 -8.20
CA GLY A 117 1.84 -2.96 -8.06
C GLY A 117 1.50 -1.79 -8.96
N CYS A 118 0.21 -1.61 -9.22
CA CYS A 118 -0.28 -0.43 -9.93
C CYS A 118 -1.51 0.11 -9.23
N ILE A 119 -1.58 1.43 -9.13
CA ILE A 119 -2.76 2.14 -8.64
C ILE A 119 -3.13 3.22 -9.65
N THR A 120 -4.41 3.57 -9.69
CA THR A 120 -4.91 4.70 -10.48
C THR A 120 -5.46 5.71 -9.49
N ILE A 121 -4.93 6.93 -9.55
CA ILE A 121 -5.34 8.09 -8.75
C ILE A 121 -6.34 8.91 -9.55
#